data_AF-A0A1U7ZQH4-F1
#
_entry.id   AF-A0A1U7ZQH4-F1
#
_cell.length_a   1.000
_cell.length_b   1.000
_cell.length_c   1.000
_cell.angle_alpha   90.00
_cell.angle_beta   90.00
_cell.angle_gamma   90.00
#
_symmetry.space_group_name_H-M   'P 1'
#
loop_
_entity.id
_entity.type
_entity.pdbx_description
1 polymer ?
#
loop_
_entity_poly.entity_id
_entity_poly.type
_entity_poly.pdbx_seq_one_letter_code
_entity_poly.pdbx_strand_id
1 'polypeptide(L)'
;MPTAAAAAAVDDDECRISSKEMEWVVQIKEKVEQMADTSKEMQQWKKRSIYKVPACVTDLNKKAYRPQSVSFGPYHHGEERLKPMEDHKHRALLHFLKRSNKSIHEYVKALQSVVQQLKDCYDSLASDWHQDTNKFLQLMLLDGCFMLEVLRTDQIGTSDDDDDDDYPSNDPIFSRHGTLHFMPYIRRDMLMIENQLPMLVLEKLLAVETGKPIKDEVLNRMIIKFWGPNTPVPKGKCLHVLDAYRKSLLEDESHKKKQKRKSTSAHSNDYESTGEIIRSATELYEAGIRFKKSKTGSLRDITFHGGVLKLPLIVVDDVTESMFLNLMAFERLHVGAGNEITSYIFFMDNIIDNAKDVSLLHSSGIIQNALGSDKGVAKLFNQLSKDVTLDPESGLDVVHKKVHDYCKKRWNEWRANLIHTYFRSPWAILSLIAAIVLMALTIAQTVYTIYPFYHDSNN
;
A
#
# COMPACT_ATOMS: atom_id res chain seq x y z
N MET A 1 -67.27 41.48 -21.15
CA MET A 1 -65.92 41.13 -21.64
C MET A 1 -64.95 41.76 -20.66
N PRO A 2 -64.20 41.02 -19.82
CA PRO A 2 -63.29 39.88 -20.10
C PRO A 2 -63.67 38.62 -19.26
N THR A 3 -63.09 37.42 -19.30
CA THR A 3 -62.18 36.66 -20.17
C THR A 3 -62.32 35.20 -19.72
N ALA A 4 -62.89 34.32 -20.55
CA ALA A 4 -62.90 32.87 -20.32
C ALA A 4 -61.56 32.20 -20.73
N ALA A 5 -60.55 33.00 -21.09
CA ALA A 5 -59.26 32.54 -21.58
C ALA A 5 -58.22 32.25 -20.48
N ALA A 6 -58.50 32.58 -19.21
CA ALA A 6 -57.53 32.40 -18.12
C ALA A 6 -57.61 31.03 -17.42
N ALA A 7 -58.72 30.31 -17.52
CA ALA A 7 -58.88 29.00 -16.88
C ALA A 7 -58.28 27.84 -17.72
N ALA A 8 -58.32 27.94 -19.05
CA ALA A 8 -57.78 26.91 -19.94
C ALA A 8 -56.24 26.89 -20.01
N ALA A 9 -55.56 27.97 -19.61
CA ALA A 9 -54.10 28.06 -19.61
C ALA A 9 -53.45 27.47 -18.35
N VAL A 10 -54.21 27.27 -17.26
CA VAL A 10 -53.70 26.69 -16.01
C VAL A 10 -53.77 25.15 -16.04
N ASP A 11 -54.83 24.58 -16.64
CA ASP A 11 -54.97 23.13 -16.83
C ASP A 11 -53.94 22.54 -17.81
N ASP A 12 -53.58 23.26 -18.88
CA ASP A 12 -52.59 22.79 -19.86
C ASP A 12 -51.15 22.81 -19.30
N ASP A 13 -50.84 23.69 -18.34
CA ASP A 13 -49.53 23.75 -17.69
C ASP A 13 -49.41 22.70 -16.57
N GLU A 14 -50.46 22.47 -15.77
CA GLU A 14 -50.49 21.37 -14.77
C GLU A 14 -50.41 19.99 -15.45
N CYS A 15 -51.10 19.78 -16.58
CA CYS A 15 -51.03 18.53 -17.33
C CYS A 15 -49.67 18.32 -18.03
N ARG A 16 -49.00 19.39 -18.47
CA ARG A 16 -47.63 19.34 -19.02
C ARG A 16 -46.55 19.13 -17.96
N ILE A 17 -46.73 19.68 -16.77
CA ILE A 17 -45.84 19.45 -15.62
C ILE A 17 -45.96 17.97 -15.17
N SER A 18 -47.18 17.44 -15.09
CA SER A 18 -47.42 16.01 -14.81
C SER A 18 -46.85 15.07 -15.89
N SER A 19 -46.94 15.44 -17.17
CA SER A 19 -46.36 14.66 -18.28
C SER A 19 -44.83 14.62 -18.27
N LYS A 20 -44.15 15.72 -17.93
CA LYS A 20 -42.69 15.75 -17.79
C LYS A 20 -42.23 15.05 -16.51
N GLU A 21 -43.03 15.11 -15.44
CA GLU A 21 -42.80 14.36 -14.21
C GLU A 21 -42.87 12.84 -14.43
N MET A 22 -43.72 12.38 -15.34
CA MET A 22 -43.81 10.96 -15.70
C MET A 22 -42.67 10.50 -16.63
N GLU A 23 -42.11 11.38 -17.46
CA GLU A 23 -41.08 11.03 -18.43
C GLU A 23 -39.73 10.70 -17.75
N TRP A 24 -39.33 11.45 -16.72
CA TRP A 24 -38.13 11.11 -15.94
C TRP A 24 -38.33 9.83 -15.12
N VAL A 25 -39.55 9.55 -14.64
CA VAL A 25 -39.88 8.30 -13.95
C VAL A 25 -39.80 7.10 -14.89
N VAL A 26 -40.28 7.23 -16.14
CA VAL A 26 -40.14 6.19 -17.17
C VAL A 26 -38.67 5.95 -17.50
N GLN A 27 -37.88 7.01 -17.70
CA GLN A 27 -36.43 6.88 -17.92
C GLN A 27 -35.70 6.22 -16.75
N ILE A 28 -36.11 6.49 -15.50
CA ILE A 28 -35.56 5.81 -14.33
C ILE A 28 -36.00 4.34 -14.30
N LYS A 29 -37.27 4.04 -14.55
CA LYS A 29 -37.77 2.66 -14.58
C LYS A 29 -37.06 1.82 -15.64
N GLU A 30 -36.91 2.35 -16.85
CA GLU A 30 -36.14 1.69 -17.92
C GLU A 30 -34.67 1.47 -17.52
N LYS A 31 -34.02 2.46 -16.89
CA LYS A 31 -32.65 2.31 -16.37
C LYS A 31 -32.57 1.25 -15.27
N VAL A 32 -33.52 1.22 -14.34
CA VAL A 32 -33.58 0.24 -13.24
C VAL A 32 -33.82 -1.16 -13.79
N GLU A 33 -34.71 -1.33 -14.77
CA GLU A 33 -34.97 -2.60 -15.43
C GLU A 33 -33.75 -3.11 -16.23
N GLN A 34 -32.99 -2.21 -16.86
CA GLN A 34 -31.72 -2.54 -17.52
C GLN A 34 -30.61 -2.90 -16.51
N MET A 35 -30.63 -2.33 -15.31
CA MET A 35 -29.69 -2.61 -14.22
C MET A 35 -30.05 -3.85 -13.38
N ALA A 36 -31.25 -4.41 -13.54
CA ALA A 36 -31.75 -5.50 -12.69
C ALA A 36 -30.97 -6.82 -12.83
N ASP A 37 -30.11 -6.98 -13.84
CA ASP A 37 -29.25 -8.15 -13.98
C ASP A 37 -27.97 -8.01 -13.14
N THR A 38 -28.11 -8.22 -11.82
CA THR A 38 -27.02 -8.16 -10.84
C THR A 38 -25.86 -9.11 -11.18
N SER A 39 -26.12 -10.19 -11.94
CA SER A 39 -25.07 -11.11 -12.39
C SER A 39 -24.18 -10.46 -13.46
N LYS A 40 -24.76 -9.76 -14.44
CA LYS A 40 -24.00 -9.00 -15.45
C LYS A 40 -23.23 -7.84 -14.81
N GLU A 41 -23.85 -7.14 -13.86
CA GLU A 41 -23.19 -6.06 -13.12
C GLU A 41 -21.97 -6.58 -12.35
N MET A 42 -22.13 -7.68 -11.59
CA MET A 42 -21.02 -8.33 -10.90
C MET A 42 -19.92 -8.78 -11.85
N GLN A 43 -20.26 -9.34 -13.02
CA GLN A 43 -19.26 -9.72 -14.02
C GLN A 43 -18.52 -8.50 -14.58
N GLN A 44 -19.19 -7.38 -14.79
CA GLN A 44 -18.55 -6.15 -15.27
C GLN A 44 -17.61 -5.56 -14.21
N TRP A 45 -18.00 -5.56 -12.94
CA TRP A 45 -17.15 -5.06 -11.85
C TRP A 45 -15.90 -5.93 -11.65
N LYS A 46 -16.00 -7.25 -11.84
CA LYS A 46 -14.85 -8.18 -11.76
C LYS A 46 -13.77 -7.92 -12.81
N LYS A 47 -14.08 -7.22 -13.90
CA LYS A 47 -13.10 -6.90 -14.94
C LYS A 47 -12.25 -5.68 -14.60
N ARG A 48 -12.76 -4.78 -13.75
CA ARG A 48 -12.11 -3.54 -13.37
C ARG A 48 -10.93 -3.80 -12.45
N SER A 49 -9.84 -3.11 -12.69
CA SER A 49 -8.64 -3.19 -11.87
C SER A 49 -7.85 -1.88 -11.81
N ILE A 50 -8.19 -0.88 -12.61
CA ILE A 50 -7.52 0.43 -12.63
C ILE A 50 -8.58 1.49 -12.35
N TYR A 51 -8.33 2.30 -11.32
CA TYR A 51 -9.33 3.15 -10.72
C TYR A 51 -8.92 4.61 -10.75
N LYS A 52 -9.88 5.51 -10.96
CA LYS A 52 -9.73 6.90 -10.57
C LYS A 52 -10.03 7.04 -9.09
N VAL A 53 -9.15 7.72 -8.37
CA VAL A 53 -9.30 7.93 -6.94
C VAL A 53 -10.38 9.00 -6.72
N PRO A 54 -11.42 8.72 -5.92
CA PRO A 54 -12.47 9.69 -5.65
C PRO A 54 -11.92 10.98 -5.03
N ALA A 55 -12.58 12.12 -5.30
CA ALA A 55 -12.19 13.44 -4.79
C ALA A 55 -12.04 13.45 -3.26
N CYS A 56 -12.94 12.78 -2.54
CA CYS A 56 -12.91 12.67 -1.09
C CYS A 56 -11.64 12.01 -0.52
N VAL A 57 -10.93 11.20 -1.33
CA VAL A 57 -9.64 10.60 -0.96
C VAL A 57 -8.48 11.48 -1.42
N THR A 58 -8.55 12.03 -2.63
CA THR A 58 -7.46 12.86 -3.19
C THR A 58 -7.33 14.23 -2.52
N ASP A 59 -8.39 14.80 -1.95
CA ASP A 59 -8.36 16.13 -1.34
C ASP A 59 -7.38 16.24 -0.16
N LEU A 60 -7.05 15.13 0.50
CA LEU A 60 -6.05 15.06 1.56
C LEU A 60 -4.61 15.20 1.03
N ASN A 61 -4.32 14.59 -0.13
CA ASN A 61 -2.99 14.64 -0.75
C ASN A 61 -3.05 14.43 -2.27
N LYS A 62 -3.42 15.48 -3.02
CA LYS A 62 -3.55 15.42 -4.49
C LYS A 62 -2.25 15.04 -5.20
N LYS A 63 -1.10 15.36 -4.62
CA LYS A 63 0.21 15.09 -5.23
C LYS A 63 0.60 13.62 -5.16
N ALA A 64 0.03 12.85 -4.23
CA ALA A 64 0.34 11.43 -4.06
C ALA A 64 -0.22 10.55 -5.19
N TYR A 65 -1.31 10.98 -5.84
CA TYR A 65 -2.02 10.19 -6.84
C TYR A 65 -1.75 10.62 -8.28
N ARG A 66 -0.92 11.66 -8.48
CA ARG A 66 -0.70 12.27 -9.80
C ARG A 66 0.75 12.08 -10.25
N PRO A 67 1.01 11.41 -11.41
CA PRO A 67 2.38 11.15 -11.89
C PRO A 67 3.11 12.46 -12.13
N GLN A 68 4.43 12.52 -12.05
CA GLN A 68 5.17 13.79 -12.23
C GLN A 68 6.18 13.77 -13.37
N SER A 69 6.52 12.60 -13.89
CA SER A 69 7.55 12.42 -14.91
C SER A 69 7.05 11.61 -16.09
N VAL A 70 6.25 10.56 -15.87
CA VAL A 70 5.75 9.69 -16.96
C VAL A 70 4.29 9.32 -16.75
N SER A 71 3.49 9.45 -17.81
CA SER A 71 2.14 8.90 -17.86
C SER A 71 2.16 7.46 -18.38
N PHE A 72 1.31 6.60 -17.82
CA PHE A 72 1.03 5.26 -18.29
C PHE A 72 -0.47 5.08 -18.37
N GLY A 73 -0.95 4.72 -19.56
CA GLY A 73 -2.36 4.53 -19.82
C GLY A 73 -3.14 5.86 -19.96
N PRO A 74 -4.47 5.77 -20.04
CA PRO A 74 -5.32 6.82 -20.57
C PRO A 74 -5.59 7.99 -19.62
N TYR A 75 -5.42 7.84 -18.31
CA TYR A 75 -5.90 8.83 -17.33
C TYR A 75 -5.10 10.13 -17.30
N HIS A 76 -3.77 10.04 -17.47
CA HIS A 76 -2.87 11.19 -17.49
C HIS A 76 -2.27 11.47 -18.87
N HIS A 77 -2.74 10.76 -19.89
CA HIS A 77 -2.23 10.92 -21.26
C HIS A 77 -2.52 12.33 -21.79
N GLY A 78 -1.51 12.96 -22.40
CA GLY A 78 -1.62 14.27 -23.02
C GLY A 78 -1.44 15.46 -22.05
N GLU A 79 -1.27 15.23 -20.75
CA GLU A 79 -0.95 16.29 -19.80
C GLU A 79 0.37 16.99 -20.18
N GLU A 80 0.33 18.33 -20.29
CA GLU A 80 1.44 19.13 -20.82
C GLU A 80 2.78 18.86 -20.12
N ARG A 81 2.76 18.75 -18.79
CA ARG A 81 3.95 18.47 -17.97
C ARG A 81 4.55 17.08 -18.16
N LEU A 82 3.80 16.13 -18.72
CA LEU A 82 4.24 14.73 -18.94
C LEU A 82 4.65 14.48 -20.40
N LYS A 83 4.33 15.41 -21.31
CA LYS A 83 4.66 15.32 -22.75
C LYS A 83 6.15 15.06 -23.05
N PRO A 84 7.13 15.63 -22.32
CA PRO A 84 8.54 15.39 -22.64
C PRO A 84 8.93 13.90 -22.64
N MET A 85 8.24 13.06 -21.86
CA MET A 85 8.53 11.62 -21.82
C MET A 85 8.02 10.86 -23.05
N GLU A 86 7.05 11.39 -23.80
CA GLU A 86 6.47 10.69 -24.95
C GLU A 86 7.51 10.41 -26.05
N ASP A 87 8.45 11.33 -26.27
CA ASP A 87 9.57 11.14 -27.19
C ASP A 87 10.43 9.93 -26.78
N HIS A 88 10.66 9.77 -25.48
CA HIS A 88 11.43 8.65 -24.92
C HIS A 88 10.68 7.32 -25.05
N LYS A 89 9.34 7.34 -24.97
CA LYS A 89 8.53 6.14 -25.25
C LYS A 89 8.62 5.72 -26.72
N HIS A 90 8.64 6.67 -27.66
CA HIS A 90 8.83 6.37 -29.08
C HIS A 90 10.22 5.77 -29.34
N ARG A 91 11.26 6.28 -28.69
CA ARG A 91 12.60 5.66 -28.75
C ARG A 91 12.56 4.25 -28.18
N ALA A 92 11.94 4.05 -27.01
CA ALA A 92 11.82 2.72 -26.40
C ALA A 92 11.12 1.71 -27.30
N LEU A 93 10.03 2.11 -27.98
CA LEU A 93 9.38 1.27 -28.99
C LEU A 93 10.33 0.89 -30.13
N LEU A 94 11.14 1.83 -30.61
CA LEU A 94 12.12 1.56 -31.67
C LEU A 94 13.17 0.53 -31.24
N HIS A 95 13.74 0.64 -30.03
CA HIS A 95 14.68 -0.35 -29.50
C HIS A 95 14.01 -1.72 -29.26
N PHE A 96 12.80 -1.72 -28.69
CA PHE A 96 12.01 -2.92 -28.49
C PHE A 96 11.73 -3.68 -29.81
N LEU A 97 11.32 -2.97 -30.87
CA LEU A 97 11.07 -3.56 -32.18
C LEU A 97 12.35 -4.11 -32.82
N LYS A 98 13.47 -3.36 -32.75
CA LYS A 98 14.76 -3.81 -33.26
C LYS A 98 15.21 -5.11 -32.60
N ARG A 99 15.15 -5.18 -31.27
CA ARG A 99 15.60 -6.37 -30.51
C ARG A 99 14.70 -7.58 -30.78
N SER A 100 13.39 -7.39 -30.84
CA SER A 100 12.47 -8.50 -31.10
C SER A 100 12.52 -9.03 -32.53
N ASN A 101 12.96 -8.20 -33.49
CA ASN A 101 12.90 -8.48 -34.92
C ASN A 101 11.49 -8.90 -35.40
N LYS A 102 10.45 -8.33 -34.79
CA LYS A 102 9.04 -8.54 -35.10
C LYS A 102 8.41 -7.31 -35.72
N SER A 103 7.38 -7.51 -36.54
CA SER A 103 6.64 -6.39 -37.12
C SER A 103 5.76 -5.72 -36.07
N ILE A 104 5.64 -4.39 -36.11
CA ILE A 104 4.68 -3.64 -35.30
C ILE A 104 3.25 -4.18 -35.45
N HIS A 105 2.89 -4.68 -36.63
CA HIS A 105 1.57 -5.26 -36.91
C HIS A 105 1.28 -6.50 -36.07
N GLU A 106 2.29 -7.30 -35.73
CA GLU A 106 2.12 -8.50 -34.89
C GLU A 106 1.71 -8.10 -33.47
N TYR A 107 2.35 -7.07 -32.92
CA TYR A 107 2.03 -6.52 -31.60
C TYR A 107 0.64 -5.88 -31.58
N VAL A 108 0.33 -5.04 -32.56
CA VAL A 108 -1.00 -4.40 -32.68
C VAL A 108 -2.09 -5.47 -32.80
N LYS A 109 -1.89 -6.51 -33.61
CA LYS A 109 -2.84 -7.63 -33.74
C LYS A 109 -3.04 -8.37 -32.42
N ALA A 110 -1.96 -8.60 -31.66
CA ALA A 110 -2.04 -9.26 -30.35
C ALA A 110 -2.85 -8.43 -29.35
N LEU A 111 -2.63 -7.11 -29.28
CA LEU A 111 -3.39 -6.21 -28.40
C LEU A 111 -4.85 -6.05 -28.88
N GLN A 112 -5.08 -5.93 -30.18
CA GLN A 112 -6.41 -5.84 -30.79
C GLN A 112 -7.30 -7.02 -30.39
N SER A 113 -6.73 -8.22 -30.30
CA SER A 113 -7.47 -9.44 -29.90
C SER A 113 -8.05 -9.39 -28.48
N VAL A 114 -7.52 -8.52 -27.62
CA VAL A 114 -7.95 -8.39 -26.22
C VAL A 114 -8.40 -6.96 -25.87
N VAL A 115 -8.60 -6.10 -26.87
CA VAL A 115 -8.79 -4.66 -26.65
C VAL A 115 -9.97 -4.34 -25.73
N GLN A 116 -11.08 -5.09 -25.82
CA GLN A 116 -12.22 -4.87 -24.94
C GLN A 116 -11.90 -5.23 -23.48
N GLN A 117 -11.11 -6.29 -23.25
CA GLN A 117 -10.66 -6.65 -21.90
C GLN A 117 -9.76 -5.55 -21.33
N LEU A 118 -8.89 -4.96 -22.16
CA LEU A 118 -8.04 -3.85 -21.74
C LEU A 118 -8.86 -2.60 -21.39
N LYS A 119 -9.89 -2.25 -22.17
CA LYS A 119 -10.80 -1.14 -21.87
C LYS A 119 -11.61 -1.40 -20.59
N ASP A 120 -12.12 -2.63 -20.43
CA ASP A 120 -12.92 -3.05 -19.27
C ASP A 120 -12.13 -3.02 -17.94
N CYS A 121 -10.79 -3.01 -17.98
CA CYS A 121 -9.94 -2.86 -16.78
C CYS A 121 -10.05 -1.48 -16.13
N TYR A 122 -10.45 -0.44 -16.88
CA TYR A 122 -10.57 0.93 -16.37
C TYR A 122 -11.99 1.20 -15.87
N ASP A 123 -12.12 1.73 -14.66
CA ASP A 123 -13.42 2.02 -14.06
C ASP A 123 -14.15 3.20 -14.73
N SER A 124 -13.40 4.21 -15.15
CA SER A 124 -13.89 5.51 -15.63
C SER A 124 -13.14 5.96 -16.89
N LEU A 125 -13.17 5.13 -17.92
CA LEU A 125 -12.52 5.42 -19.20
C LEU A 125 -13.30 6.47 -20.00
N ALA A 126 -12.61 7.52 -20.47
CA ALA A 126 -13.25 8.59 -21.26
C ALA A 126 -13.82 8.06 -22.59
N SER A 127 -14.91 8.67 -23.07
CA SER A 127 -15.62 8.29 -24.31
C SER A 127 -14.70 8.21 -25.52
N ASP A 128 -13.73 9.11 -25.62
CA ASP A 128 -12.81 9.20 -26.75
C ASP A 128 -11.99 7.91 -26.93
N TRP A 129 -11.62 7.26 -25.82
CA TRP A 129 -10.90 5.97 -25.85
C TRP A 129 -11.80 4.81 -26.24
N HIS A 130 -13.11 4.91 -26.02
CA HIS A 130 -14.07 3.93 -26.52
C HIS A 130 -14.27 4.06 -28.03
N GLN A 131 -14.38 5.29 -28.53
CA GLN A 131 -14.64 5.61 -29.94
C GLN A 131 -13.42 5.33 -30.83
N ASP A 132 -12.23 5.76 -30.42
CA ASP A 132 -11.00 5.57 -31.19
C ASP A 132 -10.16 4.40 -30.65
N THR A 133 -10.45 3.21 -31.18
CA THR A 133 -9.74 1.99 -30.80
C THR A 133 -8.29 1.99 -31.28
N ASN A 134 -7.98 2.63 -32.42
CA ASN A 134 -6.62 2.67 -32.94
C ASN A 134 -5.72 3.54 -32.05
N LYS A 135 -6.22 4.72 -31.65
CA LYS A 135 -5.53 5.59 -30.70
C LYS A 135 -5.32 4.90 -29.35
N PHE A 136 -6.30 4.16 -28.84
CA PHE A 136 -6.16 3.38 -27.62
C PHE A 136 -5.08 2.29 -27.74
N LEU A 137 -5.05 1.55 -28.86
CA LEU A 137 -4.05 0.51 -29.09
C LEU A 137 -2.64 1.09 -29.25
N GLN A 138 -2.51 2.24 -29.92
CA GLN A 138 -1.25 2.97 -30.02
C GLN A 138 -0.72 3.34 -28.62
N LEU A 139 -1.59 3.84 -27.74
CA LEU A 139 -1.23 4.15 -26.36
C LEU A 139 -0.76 2.90 -25.60
N MET A 140 -1.54 1.80 -25.64
CA MET A 140 -1.18 0.55 -24.95
C MET A 140 0.15 -0.03 -25.46
N LEU A 141 0.39 0.04 -26.77
CA LEU A 141 1.64 -0.42 -27.38
C LEU A 141 2.82 0.43 -26.91
N LEU A 142 2.71 1.75 -27.02
CA LEU A 142 3.80 2.68 -26.72
C LEU A 142 4.18 2.62 -25.23
N ASP A 143 3.18 2.73 -24.36
CA ASP A 143 3.36 2.72 -22.91
C ASP A 143 3.79 1.33 -22.42
N GLY A 144 3.25 0.26 -22.99
CA GLY A 144 3.62 -1.12 -22.65
C GLY A 144 5.06 -1.45 -23.04
N CYS A 145 5.50 -1.06 -24.24
CA CYS A 145 6.90 -1.21 -24.66
C CYS A 145 7.83 -0.38 -23.78
N PHE A 146 7.51 0.88 -23.51
CA PHE A 146 8.32 1.71 -22.61
C PHE A 146 8.43 1.11 -21.21
N MET A 147 7.32 0.62 -20.65
CA MET A 147 7.33 -0.05 -19.35
C MET A 147 8.22 -1.31 -19.36
N LEU A 148 8.15 -2.14 -20.40
CA LEU A 148 9.01 -3.33 -20.53
C LEU A 148 10.49 -2.95 -20.66
N GLU A 149 10.83 -1.89 -21.38
CA GLU A 149 12.20 -1.37 -21.45
C GLU A 149 12.70 -0.90 -20.08
N VAL A 150 11.86 -0.15 -19.35
CA VAL A 150 12.17 0.29 -17.97
C VAL A 150 12.40 -0.91 -17.05
N LEU A 151 11.58 -1.96 -17.15
CA LEU A 151 11.75 -3.17 -16.33
C LEU A 151 13.02 -3.98 -16.68
N ARG A 152 13.68 -3.70 -17.82
CA ARG A 152 14.94 -4.34 -18.21
C ARG A 152 16.17 -3.59 -17.72
N THR A 153 16.09 -2.30 -17.38
CA THR A 153 17.27 -1.49 -17.03
C THR A 153 18.02 -2.00 -15.80
N ASP A 154 17.33 -2.63 -14.85
CA ASP A 154 17.95 -3.20 -13.65
C ASP A 154 18.73 -4.50 -13.93
N GLN A 155 18.70 -5.03 -15.16
CA GLN A 155 19.54 -6.16 -15.57
C GLN A 155 20.98 -5.74 -15.94
N ILE A 156 21.24 -4.44 -16.09
CA ILE A 156 22.50 -3.90 -16.65
C ILE A 156 23.53 -3.53 -15.56
N GLY A 157 23.13 -3.46 -14.28
CA GLY A 157 24.01 -3.02 -13.19
C GLY A 157 25.04 -4.05 -12.68
N THR A 158 25.18 -5.22 -13.31
CA THR A 158 26.05 -6.31 -12.81
C THR A 158 27.11 -6.83 -13.79
N SER A 159 27.16 -6.31 -15.02
CA SER A 159 28.18 -6.67 -16.00
C SER A 159 29.05 -5.45 -16.29
N ASP A 160 30.36 -5.56 -16.02
CA ASP A 160 31.39 -4.61 -16.43
C ASP A 160 31.66 -4.62 -17.95
N ASP A 161 30.82 -5.31 -18.73
CA ASP A 161 30.93 -5.40 -20.18
C ASP A 161 30.10 -4.27 -20.82
N ASP A 162 30.79 -3.18 -21.17
CA ASP A 162 30.29 -1.97 -21.88
C ASP A 162 29.69 -2.25 -23.29
N ASP A 163 29.52 -3.50 -23.70
CA ASP A 163 29.23 -3.91 -25.09
C ASP A 163 27.78 -4.35 -25.38
N ASP A 164 26.90 -4.44 -24.37
CA ASP A 164 25.54 -5.02 -24.54
C ASP A 164 24.36 -4.04 -24.26
N ASP A 165 24.64 -2.74 -24.13
CA ASP A 165 23.59 -1.73 -23.98
C ASP A 165 22.97 -1.37 -25.34
N ASP A 166 21.73 -1.81 -25.56
CA ASP A 166 20.90 -1.45 -26.72
C ASP A 166 20.74 0.08 -26.89
N TYR A 167 21.04 0.87 -25.86
CA TYR A 167 20.90 2.33 -25.83
C TYR A 167 22.26 3.05 -25.85
N PRO A 168 22.35 4.22 -26.51
CA PRO A 168 23.55 5.05 -26.44
C PRO A 168 23.92 5.40 -24.99
N SER A 169 25.22 5.47 -24.70
CA SER A 169 25.75 5.84 -23.37
C SER A 169 25.34 7.24 -22.89
N ASN A 170 24.86 8.09 -23.80
CA ASN A 170 24.30 9.42 -23.51
C ASN A 170 22.76 9.47 -23.59
N ASP A 171 22.05 8.34 -23.66
CA ASP A 171 20.58 8.34 -23.62
C ASP A 171 20.10 8.90 -22.27
N PRO A 172 19.17 9.88 -22.26
CA PRO A 172 18.77 10.56 -21.02
C PRO A 172 18.00 9.67 -20.03
N ILE A 173 17.46 8.53 -20.47
CA ILE A 173 16.63 7.63 -19.64
C ILE A 173 17.31 6.29 -19.39
N PHE A 174 17.80 5.65 -20.45
CA PHE A 174 18.26 4.26 -20.42
C PHE A 174 19.79 4.12 -20.28
N SER A 175 20.56 5.20 -20.40
CA SER A 175 21.99 5.15 -20.05
C SER A 175 22.20 4.92 -18.55
N ARG A 176 23.44 4.62 -18.15
CA ARG A 176 23.83 4.59 -16.74
C ARG A 176 23.48 5.89 -15.99
N HIS A 177 23.67 7.05 -16.62
CA HIS A 177 23.34 8.35 -16.03
C HIS A 177 21.82 8.52 -15.91
N GLY A 178 21.07 8.22 -16.98
CA GLY A 178 19.61 8.26 -16.96
C GLY A 178 19.01 7.32 -15.91
N THR A 179 19.55 6.11 -15.81
CA THR A 179 19.15 5.10 -14.84
C THR A 179 19.33 5.61 -13.41
N LEU A 180 20.46 6.25 -13.11
CA LEU A 180 20.73 6.78 -11.77
C LEU A 180 19.79 7.94 -11.37
N HIS A 181 19.49 8.84 -12.31
CA HIS A 181 18.81 10.11 -11.99
C HIS A 181 17.31 10.14 -12.31
N PHE A 182 16.84 9.41 -13.32
CA PHE A 182 15.43 9.43 -13.74
C PHE A 182 14.61 8.25 -13.23
N MET A 183 15.23 7.08 -13.00
CA MET A 183 14.50 5.88 -12.56
C MET A 183 13.79 6.03 -11.22
N PRO A 184 14.29 6.77 -10.21
CA PRO A 184 13.52 7.00 -8.98
C PRO A 184 12.15 7.65 -9.25
N TYR A 185 12.07 8.59 -10.20
CA TYR A 185 10.81 9.24 -10.57
C TYR A 185 9.89 8.31 -11.36
N ILE A 186 10.45 7.52 -12.28
CA ILE A 186 9.69 6.52 -13.05
C ILE A 186 9.14 5.44 -12.11
N ARG A 187 9.95 4.91 -11.18
CA ARG A 187 9.54 3.95 -10.14
C ARG A 187 8.34 4.45 -9.35
N ARG A 188 8.39 5.71 -8.89
CA ARG A 188 7.29 6.32 -8.15
C ARG A 188 6.02 6.39 -9.01
N ASP A 189 6.12 6.90 -10.23
CA ASP A 189 4.97 7.05 -11.13
C ASP A 189 4.37 5.70 -11.56
N MET A 190 5.19 4.63 -11.66
CA MET A 190 4.73 3.26 -11.95
C MET A 190 3.95 2.61 -10.80
N LEU A 191 4.01 3.14 -9.58
CA LEU A 191 3.21 2.69 -8.44
C LEU A 191 1.96 3.54 -8.19
N MET A 192 1.65 4.50 -9.06
CA MET A 192 0.44 5.30 -8.88
C MET A 192 -0.79 4.59 -9.44
N ILE A 193 -1.85 4.52 -8.66
CA ILE A 193 -3.08 3.78 -9.00
C ILE A 193 -3.76 4.32 -10.27
N GLU A 194 -3.71 5.63 -10.49
CA GLU A 194 -4.25 6.28 -11.70
C GLU A 194 -3.31 6.18 -12.91
N ASN A 195 -2.12 5.60 -12.75
CA ASN A 195 -1.05 5.57 -13.74
C ASN A 195 -0.60 4.13 -14.03
N GLN A 196 -1.56 3.24 -14.29
CA GLN A 196 -1.33 1.81 -14.49
C GLN A 196 -1.69 1.37 -15.91
N LEU A 197 -1.05 0.29 -16.35
CA LEU A 197 -1.48 -0.52 -17.50
C LEU A 197 -2.00 -1.87 -17.00
N PRO A 198 -3.03 -2.46 -17.64
CA PRO A 198 -3.41 -3.84 -17.36
C PRO A 198 -2.22 -4.77 -17.60
N MET A 199 -1.97 -5.71 -16.69
CA MET A 199 -0.87 -6.68 -16.82
C MET A 199 -0.91 -7.43 -18.16
N LEU A 200 -2.12 -7.65 -18.67
CA LEU A 200 -2.40 -8.28 -19.97
C LEU A 200 -1.70 -7.56 -21.15
N VAL A 201 -1.46 -6.25 -21.07
CA VAL A 201 -0.69 -5.52 -22.10
C VAL A 201 0.74 -6.09 -22.17
N LEU A 202 1.42 -6.14 -21.03
CA LEU A 202 2.80 -6.62 -20.93
C LEU A 202 2.89 -8.11 -21.31
N GLU A 203 1.93 -8.93 -20.87
CA GLU A 203 1.84 -10.35 -21.25
C GLU A 203 1.76 -10.54 -22.76
N LYS A 204 0.91 -9.76 -23.45
CA LYS A 204 0.73 -9.87 -24.91
C LYS A 204 1.96 -9.41 -25.68
N LEU A 205 2.57 -8.31 -25.26
CA LEU A 205 3.78 -7.79 -25.88
C LEU A 205 4.95 -8.79 -25.74
N LEU A 206 5.20 -9.27 -24.52
CA LEU A 206 6.24 -10.28 -24.27
C LEU A 206 5.96 -11.61 -24.99
N ALA A 207 4.69 -12.01 -25.10
CA ALA A 207 4.34 -13.25 -25.82
C ALA A 207 4.66 -13.17 -27.32
N VAL A 208 4.48 -12.00 -27.94
CA VAL A 208 4.87 -11.77 -29.34
C VAL A 208 6.38 -11.72 -29.49
N GLU A 209 7.08 -11.01 -28.59
CA GLU A 209 8.55 -10.91 -28.60
C GLU A 209 9.21 -12.28 -28.45
N THR A 210 8.75 -13.10 -27.50
CA THR A 210 9.34 -14.42 -27.21
C THR A 210 8.79 -15.56 -28.08
N GLY A 211 7.68 -15.32 -28.79
CA GLY A 211 6.95 -16.34 -29.55
C GLY A 211 6.28 -17.43 -28.69
N LYS A 212 6.11 -17.20 -27.37
CA LYS A 212 5.58 -18.20 -26.42
C LYS A 212 4.65 -17.55 -25.39
N PRO A 213 3.68 -18.28 -24.83
CA PRO A 213 2.89 -17.78 -23.71
C PRO A 213 3.76 -17.44 -22.51
N ILE A 214 3.52 -16.28 -21.90
CA ILE A 214 4.25 -15.81 -20.72
C ILE A 214 3.57 -16.35 -19.46
N LYS A 215 4.38 -16.91 -18.56
CA LYS A 215 3.92 -17.33 -17.24
C LYS A 215 3.92 -16.12 -16.29
N ASP A 216 2.91 -16.02 -15.44
CA ASP A 216 2.78 -14.96 -14.42
C ASP A 216 4.07 -14.75 -13.62
N GLU A 217 4.73 -15.83 -13.21
CA GLU A 217 5.97 -15.76 -12.43
C GLU A 217 7.14 -15.06 -13.14
N VAL A 218 7.21 -15.14 -14.48
CA VAL A 218 8.27 -14.48 -15.25
C VAL A 218 8.05 -12.97 -15.26
N LEU A 219 6.83 -12.55 -15.54
CA LEU A 219 6.46 -11.13 -15.57
C LEU A 219 6.51 -10.51 -14.17
N ASN A 220 5.94 -11.20 -13.16
CA ASN A 220 6.03 -10.78 -11.77
C ASN A 220 7.50 -10.63 -11.33
N ARG A 221 8.38 -11.52 -11.75
CA ARG A 221 9.82 -11.42 -11.45
C ARG A 221 10.48 -10.21 -12.11
N MET A 222 10.17 -9.93 -13.38
CA MET A 222 10.68 -8.72 -14.05
C MET A 222 10.26 -7.46 -13.32
N ILE A 223 8.98 -7.39 -12.94
CA ILE A 223 8.44 -6.26 -12.18
C ILE A 223 9.14 -6.14 -10.83
N ILE A 224 9.15 -7.19 -10.01
CA ILE A 224 9.63 -7.09 -8.63
C ILE A 224 11.14 -6.85 -8.53
N LYS A 225 11.94 -7.43 -9.43
CA LYS A 225 13.38 -7.15 -9.48
C LYS A 225 13.68 -5.66 -9.61
N PHE A 226 12.88 -4.94 -10.41
CA PHE A 226 13.04 -3.50 -10.61
C PHE A 226 12.96 -2.67 -9.31
N TRP A 227 12.27 -3.15 -8.27
CA TRP A 227 12.25 -2.52 -6.94
C TRP A 227 13.27 -3.10 -5.96
N GLY A 228 13.77 -4.31 -6.19
CA GLY A 228 14.85 -4.86 -5.41
C GLY A 228 15.11 -6.35 -5.70
N PRO A 229 16.38 -6.79 -5.74
CA PRO A 229 16.75 -8.15 -6.10
C PRO A 229 16.31 -9.20 -5.06
N ASN A 230 16.15 -8.78 -3.80
CA ASN A 230 15.79 -9.65 -2.67
C ASN A 230 14.28 -9.62 -2.34
N THR A 231 13.47 -8.97 -3.18
CA THR A 231 12.05 -8.83 -2.94
C THR A 231 11.33 -10.13 -3.36
N PRO A 232 10.46 -10.71 -2.51
CA PRO A 232 9.73 -11.93 -2.83
C PRO A 232 8.88 -11.79 -4.09
N VAL A 233 8.93 -12.79 -4.99
CA VAL A 233 8.11 -12.76 -6.21
C VAL A 233 6.70 -13.28 -5.87
N PRO A 234 5.64 -12.49 -6.11
CA PRO A 234 4.28 -12.91 -5.81
C PRO A 234 3.85 -14.06 -6.71
N LYS A 235 3.08 -14.98 -6.13
CA LYS A 235 2.54 -16.13 -6.86
C LYS A 235 1.19 -15.79 -7.51
N GLY A 236 1.00 -16.35 -8.71
CA GLY A 236 -0.26 -16.23 -9.46
C GLY A 236 -0.42 -14.89 -10.17
N LYS A 237 -1.65 -14.68 -10.67
CA LYS A 237 -1.96 -13.57 -11.55
C LYS A 237 -1.99 -12.24 -10.80
N CYS A 238 -1.31 -11.24 -11.37
CA CYS A 238 -1.36 -9.85 -10.94
C CYS A 238 -2.16 -9.02 -11.94
N LEU A 239 -2.86 -8.00 -11.45
CA LEU A 239 -3.75 -7.19 -12.28
C LEU A 239 -3.01 -6.09 -13.05
N HIS A 240 -2.00 -5.50 -12.41
CA HIS A 240 -1.11 -4.46 -12.94
C HIS A 240 0.12 -4.36 -12.02
N VAL A 241 1.05 -3.45 -12.32
CA VAL A 241 2.33 -3.29 -11.61
C VAL A 241 2.14 -3.02 -10.11
N LEU A 242 1.26 -2.08 -9.74
CA LEU A 242 0.96 -1.77 -8.34
C LEU A 242 0.39 -3.00 -7.57
N ASP A 243 -0.47 -3.82 -8.18
CA ASP A 243 -0.98 -5.05 -7.54
C ASP A 243 0.14 -6.10 -7.36
N ALA A 244 1.03 -6.23 -8.34
CA ALA A 244 2.20 -7.10 -8.21
C ALA A 244 3.11 -6.65 -7.05
N TYR A 245 3.39 -5.35 -6.96
CA TYR A 245 4.17 -4.78 -5.87
C TYR A 245 3.47 -4.92 -4.51
N ARG A 246 2.15 -4.72 -4.43
CA ARG A 246 1.39 -5.00 -3.20
C ARG A 246 1.57 -6.45 -2.75
N LYS A 247 1.37 -7.40 -3.66
CA LYS A 247 1.47 -8.83 -3.35
C LYS A 247 2.88 -9.23 -2.92
N SER A 248 3.93 -8.63 -3.49
CA SER A 248 5.31 -8.93 -3.08
C SER A 248 5.60 -8.51 -1.64
N LEU A 249 5.05 -7.38 -1.18
CA LEU A 249 5.15 -6.92 0.21
C LEU A 249 4.43 -7.85 1.20
N LEU A 250 3.50 -8.68 0.71
CA LEU A 250 2.70 -9.60 1.51
C LEU A 250 3.16 -11.06 1.43
N GLU A 251 4.01 -11.40 0.47
CA GLU A 251 4.48 -12.77 0.26
C GLU A 251 5.50 -13.16 1.35
N ASP A 252 5.37 -14.38 1.85
CA ASP A 252 6.26 -14.93 2.88
C ASP A 252 7.15 -16.02 2.25
N GLU A 253 8.45 -15.76 2.17
CA GLU A 253 9.48 -16.70 1.72
C GLU A 253 9.50 -18.01 2.55
N SER A 254 8.96 -17.99 3.79
CA SER A 254 9.18 -19.04 4.78
C SER A 254 8.14 -20.17 4.84
N HIS A 255 7.14 -20.20 3.96
CA HIS A 255 6.10 -21.24 3.97
C HIS A 255 6.16 -22.23 2.79
N LYS A 256 7.21 -23.07 2.77
CA LYS A 256 7.18 -24.41 2.11
C LYS A 256 6.41 -25.47 2.93
N LYS A 257 5.79 -25.12 4.05
CA LYS A 257 4.89 -26.02 4.79
C LYS A 257 3.45 -25.58 4.58
N LYS A 258 2.66 -26.45 3.94
CA LYS A 258 1.20 -26.42 3.92
C LYS A 258 0.66 -26.22 5.35
N GLN A 259 0.38 -24.98 5.74
CA GLN A 259 -0.67 -24.75 6.74
C GLN A 259 -1.98 -24.81 5.97
N LYS A 260 -2.64 -25.96 6.03
CA LYS A 260 -4.10 -25.98 5.96
C LYS A 260 -4.57 -25.06 7.10
N ARG A 261 -4.83 -23.78 6.80
CA ARG A 261 -5.74 -22.99 7.63
C ARG A 261 -7.07 -23.72 7.55
N LYS A 262 -7.40 -24.51 8.57
CA LYS A 262 -8.79 -24.86 8.82
C LYS A 262 -9.48 -23.53 9.02
N SER A 263 -10.37 -23.18 8.09
CA SER A 263 -11.47 -22.27 8.35
C SER A 263 -12.29 -22.88 9.48
N THR A 264 -11.88 -22.65 10.72
CA THR A 264 -12.81 -22.76 11.83
C THR A 264 -13.73 -21.57 11.68
N SER A 265 -14.94 -21.84 11.20
CA SER A 265 -16.11 -20.98 11.40
C SER A 265 -16.27 -20.77 12.90
N ALA A 266 -15.61 -19.76 13.45
CA ALA A 266 -15.93 -19.27 14.77
C ALA A 266 -17.26 -18.54 14.64
N HIS A 267 -18.21 -18.93 15.48
CA HIS A 267 -19.50 -18.27 15.62
C HIS A 267 -19.34 -16.75 15.67
N SER A 268 -20.23 -16.09 14.92
CA SER A 268 -20.59 -14.69 15.08
C SER A 268 -21.03 -14.45 16.53
N ASN A 269 -20.08 -14.12 17.38
CA ASN A 269 -20.39 -13.31 18.53
C ASN A 269 -20.27 -11.87 18.05
N ASP A 270 -21.36 -11.14 18.23
CA ASP A 270 -21.45 -9.69 18.15
C ASP A 270 -20.28 -9.11 18.98
N TYR A 271 -19.20 -8.69 18.32
CA TYR A 271 -18.00 -8.19 18.98
C TYR A 271 -17.94 -6.68 18.78
N GLU A 272 -18.32 -5.99 19.85
CA GLU A 272 -18.08 -4.58 20.06
C GLU A 272 -16.57 -4.33 19.90
N SER A 273 -16.18 -3.60 18.85
CA SER A 273 -14.83 -3.06 18.70
C SER A 273 -14.58 -2.15 19.89
N THR A 274 -13.95 -2.68 20.94
CA THR A 274 -13.42 -1.82 22.00
C THR A 274 -12.33 -1.00 21.32
N GLY A 275 -12.61 0.27 21.02
CA GLY A 275 -11.68 1.27 20.49
C GLY A 275 -10.53 1.57 21.47
N GLU A 276 -9.95 0.54 22.06
CA GLU A 276 -8.83 0.58 22.99
C GLU A 276 -7.56 0.75 22.16
N ILE A 277 -7.12 2.01 22.09
CA ILE A 277 -5.91 2.48 21.42
C ILE A 277 -4.69 1.69 21.95
N ILE A 278 -3.90 1.08 21.06
CA ILE A 278 -2.60 0.54 21.47
C ILE A 278 -1.72 1.71 21.94
N ARG A 279 -1.07 1.52 23.08
CA ARG A 279 -0.02 2.38 23.62
C ARG A 279 1.16 2.58 22.65
N SER A 280 1.83 3.72 22.70
CA SER A 280 2.97 4.03 21.82
C SER A 280 4.14 3.05 22.02
N ALA A 281 5.07 2.95 21.08
CA ALA A 281 6.21 2.02 21.18
C ALA A 281 7.02 2.23 22.48
N THR A 282 7.21 3.49 22.88
CA THR A 282 7.86 3.83 24.14
C THR A 282 7.08 3.28 25.33
N GLU A 283 5.77 3.47 25.39
CA GLU A 283 4.92 2.98 26.47
C GLU A 283 4.87 1.44 26.51
N LEU A 284 4.84 0.77 25.36
CA LEU A 284 4.92 -0.68 25.27
C LEU A 284 6.26 -1.19 25.83
N TYR A 285 7.36 -0.48 25.54
CA TYR A 285 8.67 -0.80 26.10
C TYR A 285 8.73 -0.62 27.63
N GLU A 286 8.14 0.48 28.13
CA GLU A 286 7.96 0.75 29.56
C GLU A 286 7.09 -0.35 30.23
N ALA A 287 6.13 -0.95 29.51
CA ALA A 287 5.34 -2.10 29.98
C ALA A 287 6.04 -3.47 29.88
N GLY A 288 7.20 -3.56 29.23
CA GLY A 288 8.05 -4.77 29.22
C GLY A 288 8.13 -5.46 27.88
N ILE A 289 7.53 -4.87 26.86
CA ILE A 289 7.56 -5.41 25.51
C ILE A 289 8.90 -5.05 24.86
N ARG A 290 9.56 -6.06 24.29
CA ARG A 290 10.76 -5.87 23.50
C ARG A 290 10.45 -5.98 22.03
N PHE A 291 11.01 -5.05 21.27
CA PHE A 291 10.89 -5.02 19.82
C PHE A 291 12.01 -5.83 19.18
N LYS A 292 11.68 -6.60 18.14
CA LYS A 292 12.67 -7.33 17.33
C LYS A 292 12.29 -7.28 15.85
N LYS A 293 13.29 -7.13 14.99
CA LYS A 293 13.14 -7.32 13.56
C LYS A 293 12.68 -8.75 13.26
N SER A 294 11.70 -8.90 12.36
CA SER A 294 11.26 -10.20 11.89
C SER A 294 12.24 -10.82 10.89
N LYS A 295 12.10 -12.13 10.67
CA LYS A 295 12.97 -12.87 9.73
C LYS A 295 12.61 -12.60 8.28
N THR A 296 11.37 -12.23 8.00
CA THR A 296 10.87 -11.96 6.66
C THR A 296 10.71 -10.44 6.46
N GLY A 297 10.65 -10.03 5.20
CA GLY A 297 10.24 -8.67 4.82
C GLY A 297 8.73 -8.50 4.65
N SER A 298 7.93 -9.54 4.92
CA SER A 298 6.49 -9.51 4.69
C SER A 298 5.81 -8.60 5.71
N LEU A 299 4.96 -7.70 5.23
CA LEU A 299 4.15 -6.81 6.10
C LEU A 299 3.15 -7.59 6.96
N ARG A 300 2.89 -8.85 6.65
CA ARG A 300 2.04 -9.75 7.43
C ARG A 300 2.75 -10.36 8.63
N ASP A 301 4.08 -10.35 8.65
CA ASP A 301 4.88 -11.04 9.66
C ASP A 301 5.04 -10.21 10.94
N ILE A 302 3.88 -9.89 11.53
CA ILE A 302 3.76 -9.23 12.82
C ILE A 302 3.33 -10.28 13.84
N THR A 303 4.17 -10.52 14.85
CA THR A 303 3.88 -11.54 15.86
C THR A 303 4.23 -11.08 17.26
N PHE A 304 3.39 -11.42 18.22
CA PHE A 304 3.63 -11.15 19.63
C PHE A 304 3.65 -12.44 20.46
N HIS A 305 4.79 -12.71 21.08
CA HIS A 305 4.99 -13.91 21.91
C HIS A 305 5.89 -13.59 23.11
N GLY A 306 5.40 -13.87 24.33
CA GLY A 306 6.20 -13.80 25.55
C GLY A 306 6.81 -12.42 25.84
N GLY A 307 6.09 -11.34 25.56
CA GLY A 307 6.59 -9.97 25.73
C GLY A 307 7.56 -9.52 24.63
N VAL A 308 7.62 -10.23 23.50
CA VAL A 308 8.41 -9.83 22.33
C VAL A 308 7.48 -9.58 21.15
N LEU A 309 7.48 -8.35 20.66
CA LEU A 309 6.79 -7.93 19.45
C LEU A 309 7.78 -7.95 18.28
N LYS A 310 7.52 -8.81 17.30
CA LYS A 310 8.30 -8.87 16.07
C LYS A 310 7.60 -8.12 14.95
N LEU A 311 8.37 -7.30 14.24
CA LEU A 311 7.88 -6.46 13.15
C LEU A 311 8.81 -6.58 11.94
N PRO A 312 8.27 -6.52 10.71
CA PRO A 312 9.08 -6.48 9.51
C PRO A 312 9.91 -5.19 9.45
N LEU A 313 11.07 -5.26 8.79
CA LEU A 313 11.90 -4.09 8.54
C LEU A 313 11.25 -3.22 7.44
N ILE A 314 11.17 -1.91 7.68
CA ILE A 314 10.80 -0.92 6.66
C ILE A 314 11.89 0.13 6.51
N VAL A 315 12.19 0.47 5.26
CA VAL A 315 12.97 1.65 4.88
C VAL A 315 11.98 2.78 4.61
N VAL A 316 12.15 3.92 5.28
CA VAL A 316 11.28 5.09 5.12
C VAL A 316 12.05 6.21 4.45
N ASP A 317 11.61 6.61 3.27
CA ASP A 317 12.19 7.63 2.41
C ASP A 317 11.11 8.58 1.83
N ASP A 318 11.52 9.51 0.96
CA ASP A 318 10.65 10.53 0.38
C ASP A 318 9.52 9.96 -0.52
N VAL A 319 9.64 8.72 -1.00
CA VAL A 319 8.60 8.08 -1.85
C VAL A 319 7.64 7.21 -1.06
N THR A 320 8.00 6.86 0.18
CA THR A 320 7.25 5.94 1.05
C THR A 320 5.81 6.39 1.28
N GLU A 321 5.56 7.68 1.52
CA GLU A 321 4.20 8.20 1.72
C GLU A 321 3.33 7.97 0.48
N SER A 322 3.83 8.39 -0.70
CA SER A 322 3.12 8.22 -1.97
C SER A 322 2.85 6.75 -2.27
N MET A 323 3.83 5.88 -2.03
CA MET A 323 3.71 4.44 -2.22
C MET A 323 2.56 3.86 -1.39
N PHE A 324 2.55 4.10 -0.07
CA PHE A 324 1.50 3.56 0.80
C PHE A 324 0.12 4.15 0.50
N LEU A 325 0.02 5.45 0.20
CA LEU A 325 -1.25 6.07 -0.20
C LEU A 325 -1.86 5.40 -1.44
N ASN A 326 -1.05 5.06 -2.44
CA ASN A 326 -1.54 4.37 -3.64
C ASN A 326 -1.90 2.90 -3.37
N LEU A 327 -1.11 2.20 -2.54
CA LEU A 327 -1.42 0.81 -2.15
C LEU A 327 -2.73 0.72 -1.35
N MET A 328 -2.93 1.60 -0.37
CA MET A 328 -4.16 1.65 0.44
C MET A 328 -5.36 2.10 -0.41
N ALA A 329 -5.18 3.06 -1.32
CA ALA A 329 -6.23 3.43 -2.26
C ALA A 329 -6.67 2.24 -3.13
N PHE A 330 -5.72 1.39 -3.54
CA PHE A 330 -6.04 0.18 -4.28
C PHE A 330 -6.80 -0.84 -3.43
N GLU A 331 -6.37 -1.09 -2.19
CA GLU A 331 -7.10 -1.95 -1.24
C GLU A 331 -8.55 -1.47 -1.02
N ARG A 332 -8.73 -0.16 -0.89
CA ARG A 332 -10.04 0.48 -0.69
C ARG A 332 -10.97 0.35 -1.90
N LEU A 333 -10.42 0.44 -3.13
CA LEU A 333 -11.22 0.51 -4.36
C LEU A 333 -11.42 -0.86 -5.03
N HIS A 334 -10.53 -1.83 -4.80
CA HIS A 334 -10.57 -3.12 -5.46
C HIS A 334 -11.09 -4.24 -4.54
N VAL A 335 -12.29 -4.74 -4.87
CA VAL A 335 -12.88 -5.87 -4.15
C VAL A 335 -12.02 -7.12 -4.30
N GLY A 336 -11.56 -7.67 -3.16
CA GLY A 336 -10.69 -8.84 -3.12
C GLY A 336 -9.20 -8.52 -3.08
N ALA A 337 -8.80 -7.23 -3.03
CA ALA A 337 -7.40 -6.84 -2.83
C ALA A 337 -6.86 -7.22 -1.44
N GLY A 338 -7.74 -7.34 -0.45
CA GLY A 338 -7.39 -7.45 0.96
C GLY A 338 -7.36 -6.09 1.66
N ASN A 339 -6.92 -6.06 2.91
CA ASN A 339 -6.76 -4.84 3.71
C ASN A 339 -5.46 -4.88 4.54
N GLU A 340 -4.51 -5.74 4.14
CA GLU A 340 -3.30 -6.02 4.90
C GLU A 340 -2.34 -4.83 4.97
N ILE A 341 -2.18 -4.07 3.88
CA ILE A 341 -1.32 -2.88 3.87
C ILE A 341 -1.92 -1.80 4.78
N THR A 342 -3.21 -1.55 4.63
CA THR A 342 -3.94 -0.56 5.45
C THR A 342 -3.92 -0.94 6.93
N SER A 343 -4.13 -2.21 7.25
CA SER A 343 -4.03 -2.72 8.63
C SER A 343 -2.61 -2.57 9.19
N TYR A 344 -1.60 -2.84 8.36
CA TYR A 344 -0.20 -2.64 8.74
C TYR A 344 0.09 -1.16 9.07
N ILE A 345 -0.34 -0.23 8.21
CA ILE A 345 -0.16 1.20 8.42
C ILE A 345 -0.86 1.67 9.69
N PHE A 346 -2.09 1.21 9.93
CA PHE A 346 -2.79 1.53 11.17
C PHE A 346 -2.07 0.97 12.41
N PHE A 347 -1.55 -0.26 12.34
CA PHE A 347 -0.76 -0.83 13.44
C PHE A 347 0.49 0.02 13.73
N MET A 348 1.21 0.41 12.68
CA MET A 348 2.43 1.22 12.80
C MET A 348 2.14 2.62 13.34
N ASP A 349 1.06 3.25 12.90
CA ASP A 349 0.61 4.54 13.40
C ASP A 349 0.32 4.50 14.92
N ASN A 350 -0.41 3.49 15.38
CA ASN A 350 -0.70 3.35 16.82
C ASN A 350 0.57 3.24 17.69
N ILE A 351 1.62 2.58 17.19
CA ILE A 351 2.88 2.47 17.94
C ILE A 351 3.83 3.66 17.69
N ILE A 352 3.59 4.50 16.69
CA ILE A 352 4.44 5.66 16.34
C ILE A 352 3.66 6.96 16.57
N ASP A 353 3.70 7.45 17.81
CA ASP A 353 3.11 8.75 18.14
C ASP A 353 4.11 9.88 17.89
N ASN A 354 5.38 9.70 18.29
CA ASN A 354 6.40 10.75 18.22
C ASN A 354 7.80 10.23 17.87
N ALA A 355 8.76 11.17 17.78
CA ALA A 355 10.14 10.86 17.39
C ALA A 355 10.86 9.87 18.33
N LYS A 356 10.46 9.78 19.61
CA LYS A 356 11.07 8.80 20.54
C LYS A 356 10.66 7.38 20.18
N ASP A 357 9.41 7.19 19.76
CA ASP A 357 8.92 5.89 19.31
C ASP A 357 9.67 5.42 18.06
N VAL A 358 9.86 6.32 17.10
CA VAL A 358 10.68 6.05 15.90
C VAL A 358 12.11 5.70 16.29
N SER A 359 12.73 6.48 17.19
CA SER A 359 14.11 6.23 17.63
C SER A 359 14.26 4.85 18.28
N LEU A 360 13.29 4.43 19.09
CA LEU A 360 13.25 3.11 19.69
C LEU A 360 13.13 2.00 18.63
N LEU A 361 12.21 2.14 17.67
CA LEU A 361 12.02 1.17 16.57
C LEU A 361 13.22 1.12 15.62
N HIS A 362 13.86 2.26 15.38
CA HIS A 362 15.11 2.39 14.63
C HIS A 362 16.25 1.64 15.33
N SER A 363 16.44 1.86 16.64
CA SER A 363 17.45 1.14 17.43
C SER A 363 17.21 -0.37 17.50
N SER A 364 15.95 -0.81 17.32
CA SER A 364 15.55 -2.22 17.27
C SER A 364 15.67 -2.84 15.87
N GLY A 365 16.12 -2.06 14.87
CA GLY A 365 16.30 -2.49 13.49
C GLY A 365 15.01 -2.72 12.71
N ILE A 366 13.89 -2.13 13.15
CA ILE A 366 12.57 -2.24 12.51
C ILE A 366 12.35 -1.11 11.50
N ILE A 367 12.84 0.09 11.80
CA ILE A 367 12.78 1.24 10.88
C ILE A 367 14.20 1.59 10.45
N GLN A 368 14.40 1.78 9.14
CA GLN A 368 15.57 2.45 8.58
C GLN A 368 15.13 3.82 8.06
N ASN A 369 15.65 4.87 8.67
CA ASN A 369 15.23 6.24 8.37
C ASN A 369 16.13 6.85 7.29
N ALA A 370 15.58 7.03 6.09
CA ALA A 370 16.18 7.76 4.98
C ALA A 370 15.46 9.10 4.67
N LEU A 371 14.48 9.48 5.49
CA LEU A 371 13.72 10.74 5.40
C LEU A 371 14.44 11.93 6.08
N GLY A 372 15.53 11.65 6.80
CA GLY A 372 16.41 12.65 7.41
C GLY A 372 16.09 13.04 8.86
N SER A 373 14.92 12.67 9.41
CA SER A 373 14.66 12.86 10.84
C SER A 373 13.59 11.92 11.40
N ASP A 374 13.74 11.50 12.65
CA ASP A 374 12.76 10.62 13.32
C ASP A 374 11.39 11.32 13.47
N LYS A 375 11.40 12.65 13.65
CA LYS A 375 10.17 13.46 13.65
C LYS A 375 9.45 13.42 12.30
N GLY A 376 10.20 13.42 11.19
CA GLY A 376 9.63 13.29 9.86
C GLY A 376 8.91 11.95 9.68
N VAL A 377 9.54 10.84 10.11
CA VAL A 377 8.94 9.50 10.04
C VAL A 377 7.67 9.43 10.88
N ALA A 378 7.69 9.94 12.12
CA ALA A 378 6.49 9.97 12.96
C ALA A 378 5.36 10.77 12.29
N LYS A 379 5.67 11.94 11.73
CA LYS A 379 4.69 12.75 11.01
C LYS A 379 4.10 12.01 9.80
N LEU A 380 4.93 11.27 9.06
CA LEU A 380 4.51 10.50 7.88
C LEU A 380 3.46 9.44 8.26
N PHE A 381 3.71 8.60 9.28
CA PHE A 381 2.73 7.58 9.70
C PHE A 381 1.41 8.20 10.20
N ASN A 382 1.50 9.26 11.01
CA ASN A 382 0.34 10.05 11.47
C ASN A 382 -0.44 10.73 10.34
N GLN A 383 0.18 10.94 9.17
CA GLN A 383 -0.50 11.46 7.99
C GLN A 383 -1.15 10.34 7.17
N LEU A 384 -0.50 9.17 7.07
CA LEU A 384 -1.03 8.00 6.38
C LEU A 384 -2.28 7.43 7.05
N SER A 385 -2.42 7.56 8.37
CA SER A 385 -3.57 7.06 9.13
C SER A 385 -4.82 7.94 9.05
N LYS A 386 -4.71 9.16 8.49
CA LYS A 386 -5.85 10.06 8.33
C LYS A 386 -6.86 9.45 7.37
N ASP A 387 -8.09 9.26 7.85
CA ASP A 387 -9.22 8.68 7.10
C ASP A 387 -9.05 7.22 6.65
N VAL A 388 -8.22 6.45 7.37
CA VAL A 388 -8.12 5.00 7.19
C VAL A 388 -9.37 4.31 7.75
N THR A 389 -10.05 3.55 6.89
CA THR A 389 -11.17 2.67 7.27
C THR A 389 -10.64 1.29 7.61
N LEU A 390 -10.85 0.85 8.86
CA LEU A 390 -10.44 -0.47 9.31
C LEU A 390 -11.46 -1.53 8.94
N ASP A 391 -10.96 -2.70 8.56
CA ASP A 391 -11.74 -3.91 8.49
C ASP A 391 -11.74 -4.57 9.88
N PRO A 392 -12.91 -4.80 10.51
CA PRO A 392 -13.03 -5.44 11.83
C PRO A 392 -12.51 -6.89 11.90
N GLU A 393 -12.18 -7.52 10.76
CA GLU A 393 -11.69 -8.90 10.72
C GLU A 393 -10.18 -9.01 10.43
N SER A 394 -9.40 -7.96 10.74
CA SER A 394 -7.98 -7.93 10.43
C SER A 394 -7.19 -8.99 11.23
N GLY A 395 -6.23 -9.65 10.58
CA GLY A 395 -5.34 -10.60 11.27
C GLY A 395 -4.48 -9.95 12.37
N LEU A 396 -4.37 -8.61 12.38
CA LEU A 396 -3.63 -7.85 13.38
C LEU A 396 -4.43 -7.66 14.66
N ASP A 397 -5.76 -7.75 14.64
CA ASP A 397 -6.61 -7.58 15.83
C ASP A 397 -6.25 -8.59 16.93
N VAL A 398 -5.86 -9.80 16.52
CA VAL A 398 -5.34 -10.83 17.44
C VAL A 398 -4.03 -10.40 18.09
N VAL A 399 -3.14 -9.74 17.35
CA VAL A 399 -1.88 -9.22 17.88
C VAL A 399 -2.16 -8.05 18.82
N HIS A 400 -3.02 -7.11 18.41
CA HIS A 400 -3.50 -5.99 19.22
C HIS A 400 -3.99 -6.50 20.59
N LYS A 401 -4.90 -7.47 20.58
CA LYS A 401 -5.45 -8.05 21.82
C LYS A 401 -4.39 -8.68 22.71
N LYS A 402 -3.46 -9.46 22.15
CA LYS A 402 -2.39 -10.10 22.96
C LYS A 402 -1.43 -9.09 23.56
N VAL A 403 -1.09 -8.04 22.83
CA VAL A 403 -0.23 -6.94 23.30
C VAL A 403 -0.92 -6.23 24.46
N HIS A 404 -2.20 -5.89 24.28
CA HIS A 404 -3.01 -5.24 25.29
C HIS A 404 -3.18 -6.08 26.56
N ASP A 405 -3.56 -7.35 26.42
CA ASP A 405 -3.70 -8.29 27.54
C ASP A 405 -2.39 -8.46 28.31
N TYR A 406 -1.25 -8.39 27.62
CA TYR A 406 0.06 -8.40 28.26
C TYR A 406 0.31 -7.13 29.07
N CYS A 407 -0.02 -5.95 28.53
CA CYS A 407 0.13 -4.67 29.22
C CYS A 407 -0.80 -4.53 30.43
N LYS A 408 -2.01 -5.11 30.39
CA LYS A 408 -2.98 -5.11 31.51
C LYS A 408 -2.59 -6.02 32.69
N LYS A 409 -1.54 -6.84 32.57
CA LYS A 409 -1.05 -7.62 33.72
C LYS A 409 -0.53 -6.68 34.80
N ARG A 410 -0.99 -6.85 36.05
CA ARG A 410 -0.64 -5.97 37.19
C ARG A 410 0.86 -5.68 37.29
N TRP A 411 1.70 -6.71 37.16
CA TRP A 411 3.16 -6.54 37.19
C TRP A 411 3.70 -5.60 36.10
N ASN A 412 3.18 -5.74 34.87
CA ASN A 412 3.62 -4.96 33.71
C ASN A 412 3.11 -3.53 33.78
N GLU A 413 1.89 -3.34 34.26
CA GLU A 413 1.31 -2.02 34.52
C GLU A 413 2.10 -1.28 35.62
N TRP A 414 2.43 -1.97 36.71
CA TRP A 414 3.25 -1.40 37.79
C TRP A 414 4.66 -1.06 37.31
N ARG A 415 5.26 -1.92 36.48
CA ARG A 415 6.55 -1.64 35.85
C ARG A 415 6.49 -0.40 34.96
N ALA A 416 5.46 -0.27 34.12
CA ALA A 416 5.27 0.91 33.28
C ALA A 416 5.16 2.18 34.14
N ASN A 417 4.32 2.18 35.18
CA ASN A 417 4.17 3.32 36.08
C ASN A 417 5.47 3.69 36.80
N LEU A 418 6.24 2.69 37.25
CA LEU A 418 7.54 2.89 37.88
C LEU A 418 8.54 3.55 36.93
N ILE A 419 8.66 3.02 35.71
CA ILE A 419 9.59 3.56 34.70
C ILE A 419 9.18 4.97 34.30
N HIS A 420 7.90 5.17 33.98
CA HIS A 420 7.37 6.46 33.55
C HIS A 420 7.58 7.56 34.60
N THR A 421 7.35 7.24 35.88
CA THR A 421 7.41 8.22 36.99
C THR A 421 8.83 8.48 37.49
N TYR A 422 9.64 7.43 37.65
CA TYR A 422 10.93 7.56 38.34
C TYR A 422 12.14 7.58 37.39
N PHE A 423 12.06 6.91 36.24
CA PHE A 423 13.22 6.77 35.35
C PHE A 423 13.30 7.86 34.25
N ARG A 424 12.33 8.78 34.19
CA ARG A 424 12.40 9.98 33.33
C ARG A 424 13.15 11.16 33.95
N SER A 425 13.29 11.20 35.28
CA SER A 425 13.97 12.28 35.99
C SER A 425 15.24 11.75 36.67
N PRO A 426 16.43 12.28 36.35
CA PRO A 426 17.68 11.89 37.02
C PRO A 426 17.60 12.00 38.55
N TRP A 427 16.87 13.01 39.05
CA TRP A 427 16.66 13.22 40.49
C TRP A 427 15.75 12.18 41.13
N ALA A 428 14.74 11.69 40.41
CA ALA A 428 13.87 10.63 40.91
C ALA A 428 14.62 9.29 40.99
N ILE A 429 15.56 9.03 40.07
CA ILE A 429 16.47 7.87 40.15
C ILE A 429 17.37 7.97 41.38
N LEU A 430 18.02 9.12 41.61
CA LEU A 430 18.87 9.34 42.78
C LEU A 430 18.08 9.21 44.09
N SER A 431 16.86 9.75 44.13
CA SER A 431 15.97 9.62 45.29
C SER A 431 15.56 8.17 45.55
N LEU A 432 15.25 7.40 44.50
CA LEU A 432 14.93 5.98 44.60
C LEU A 432 16.12 5.17 45.12
N ILE A 433 17.34 5.43 44.61
CA ILE A 433 18.57 4.78 45.08
C ILE A 433 18.82 5.11 46.55
N ALA A 434 18.73 6.39 46.92
CA ALA A 434 18.89 6.82 48.30
C ALA A 434 17.89 6.13 49.24
N ALA A 435 16.61 6.04 48.84
CA ALA A 435 15.58 5.34 49.60
C ALA A 435 15.89 3.84 49.78
N ILE A 436 16.36 3.15 48.73
CA ILE A 436 16.76 1.74 48.80
C ILE A 436 17.95 1.54 49.75
N VAL A 437 18.98 2.39 49.65
CA VAL A 437 20.16 2.33 50.52
C VAL A 437 19.78 2.58 51.98
N LEU A 438 18.96 3.60 52.24
CA LEU A 438 18.45 3.89 53.58
C LEU A 438 17.65 2.71 54.14
N MET A 439 16.79 2.10 53.33
CA MET A 439 16.02 0.91 53.73
C MET A 439 16.91 -0.30 54.03
N ALA A 440 17.97 -0.53 53.25
CA ALA A 440 18.93 -1.60 53.51
C ALA A 440 19.70 -1.36 54.83
N LEU A 441 20.11 -0.12 55.08
CA LEU A 441 20.78 0.27 56.31
C LEU A 441 19.86 0.10 57.54
N THR A 442 18.58 0.47 57.45
CA THR A 442 17.63 0.28 58.56
C THR A 442 17.34 -1.19 58.84
N ILE A 443 17.25 -2.04 57.81
CA ILE A 443 17.15 -3.49 58.00
C ILE A 443 18.39 -4.04 58.70
N ALA A 444 19.59 -3.66 58.24
CA ALA A 444 20.83 -4.09 58.88
C ALA A 444 20.90 -3.64 60.35
N GLN A 445 20.57 -2.37 60.64
CA GLN A 445 20.48 -1.85 62.00
C GLN A 445 19.50 -2.65 62.86
N THR A 446 18.32 -2.96 62.32
CA THR A 446 17.29 -3.75 63.01
C THR A 446 17.79 -5.16 63.32
N VAL A 447 18.46 -5.82 62.37
CA VAL A 447 19.06 -7.14 62.57
C VAL A 447 20.14 -7.10 63.66
N TYR A 448 21.07 -6.15 63.62
CA TYR A 448 22.10 -5.99 64.65
C TYR A 448 21.54 -5.67 66.03
N THR A 449 20.39 -4.99 66.09
CA THR A 449 19.72 -4.66 67.37
C THR A 449 19.00 -5.87 67.95
N ILE A 450 18.43 -6.74 67.11
CA ILE A 450 17.68 -7.93 67.53
C ILE A 450 18.59 -9.15 67.75
N TYR A 451 19.72 -9.23 67.06
CA TYR A 451 20.67 -10.35 67.15
C TYR A 451 21.11 -10.71 68.59
N PRO A 452 21.45 -9.74 69.48
CA PRO A 452 21.82 -10.06 70.86
C PRO A 452 20.68 -10.70 71.65
N PHE A 453 19.43 -10.29 71.41
CA PHE A 453 18.25 -10.81 72.12
C PHE A 453 18.02 -12.31 71.89
N TYR A 454 18.36 -12.83 70.71
CA TYR A 454 18.21 -14.25 70.40
C TYR A 454 19.47 -15.08 70.70
N HIS A 455 20.64 -14.45 70.80
CA HIS A 455 21.88 -15.16 71.10
C HIS A 455 22.24 -15.23 72.59
N ASP A 456 21.73 -14.30 73.41
CA ASP A 456 21.84 -14.37 74.88
C ASP A 456 20.90 -15.40 75.53
N SER A 457 20.01 -16.03 74.75
CA SER A 457 19.07 -17.05 75.25
C SER A 457 19.61 -18.49 75.18
N ASN A 458 20.86 -18.69 74.70
CA ASN A 458 21.42 -20.02 74.43
C ASN A 458 22.83 -20.25 75.03
N ASN A 459 23.20 -19.49 76.07
CA ASN A 459 24.39 -19.74 76.89
C ASN A 459 24.02 -20.09 78.32
#